data_AF-A0A1X7F9D4-F1
#
_entry.id   AF-A0A1X7F9D4-F1
#
_cell.length_a   1.000
_cell.length_b   1.000
_cell.length_c   1.000
_cell.angle_alpha   90.00
_cell.angle_beta   90.00
_cell.angle_gamma   90.00
#
_symmetry.space_group_name_H-M   'P 1'
#
loop_
_entity.id
_entity.type
_entity.pdbx_description
1 polymer ?
#
loop_
_entity_poly.entity_id
_entity_poly.type
_entity_poly.pdbx_seq_one_letter_code
_entity_poly.pdbx_strand_id
1 'polypeptide(L)'
;MKLLTIRGFDQAGHVLEYHAERGVQRVSERAPGGTVDRGFFIELRGHYYGLFATQVGPVAFMDDRQWLLVESAVSSDLTALPDGRKRFVLVVEGNVAYEVTYWPPMVVVDNWSDDECMIDFFSWLHEGVTIDPKGKLFSYHRLPA
;
A
#
# COMPACT_ATOMS: atom_id res chain seq x y z
N MET A 1 7.32 -19.07 3.92
CA MET A 1 7.50 -17.97 2.94
C MET A 1 8.68 -17.07 3.34
N LYS A 2 9.18 -16.20 2.44
CA LYS A 2 10.30 -15.26 2.69
C LYS A 2 9.83 -14.09 3.58
N LEU A 3 10.70 -13.60 4.47
CA LEU A 3 10.52 -12.30 5.14
C LEU A 3 10.69 -11.17 4.11
N LEU A 4 9.70 -10.30 4.00
CA LEU A 4 9.70 -9.15 3.10
C LEU A 4 10.20 -7.90 3.83
N THR A 5 10.94 -7.05 3.13
CA THR A 5 11.34 -5.71 3.59
C THR A 5 10.65 -4.65 2.73
N ILE A 6 9.57 -4.06 3.26
CA ILE A 6 8.64 -3.19 2.52
C ILE A 6 8.96 -1.72 2.85
N ARG A 7 8.97 -0.82 1.86
CA ARG A 7 9.32 0.59 2.07
C ARG A 7 8.15 1.40 2.65
N GLY A 8 8.44 2.33 3.57
CA GLY A 8 7.44 3.28 4.06
C GLY A 8 7.04 4.26 2.96
N PHE A 9 5.73 4.36 2.69
CA PHE A 9 5.16 5.19 1.63
C PHE A 9 5.31 6.68 1.93
N ASP A 10 4.97 7.12 3.15
CA ASP A 10 5.14 8.53 3.55
C ASP A 10 6.52 8.79 4.17
N GLN A 11 7.21 7.73 4.60
CA GLN A 11 8.48 7.79 5.30
C GLN A 11 9.52 6.91 4.61
N ALA A 12 10.13 7.43 3.54
CA ALA A 12 11.11 6.71 2.72
C ALA A 12 12.34 6.17 3.51
N GLY A 13 12.62 6.77 4.67
CA GLY A 13 13.67 6.32 5.60
C GLY A 13 13.29 5.11 6.45
N HIS A 14 12.05 4.63 6.40
CA HIS A 14 11.58 3.49 7.18
C HIS A 14 11.29 2.27 6.31
N VAL A 15 11.49 1.10 6.89
CA VAL A 15 11.12 -0.20 6.32
C VAL A 15 10.31 -1.01 7.32
N LEU A 16 9.43 -1.84 6.78
CA LEU A 16 8.62 -2.83 7.51
C LEU A 16 9.12 -4.22 7.14
N GLU A 17 9.52 -4.98 8.15
CA GLU A 17 9.75 -6.42 8.04
C GLU A 17 8.40 -7.14 8.17
N TYR A 18 7.97 -7.77 7.09
CA TYR A 18 6.66 -8.41 6.98
C TYR A 18 6.79 -9.89 6.65
N HIS A 19 6.13 -10.74 7.42
CA HIS A 19 6.07 -12.18 7.18
C HIS A 19 4.66 -12.58 6.79
N ALA A 20 4.47 -13.18 5.62
CA ALA A 20 3.14 -13.45 5.10
C ALA A 20 2.25 -14.35 5.99
N GLU A 21 2.82 -15.16 6.87
CA GLU A 21 2.01 -15.97 7.80
C GLU A 21 1.91 -15.36 9.21
N ARG A 22 2.73 -14.36 9.53
CA ARG A 22 2.87 -13.80 10.89
C ARG A 22 2.61 -12.29 10.97
N GLY A 23 2.33 -11.65 9.83
CA GLY A 23 2.13 -10.21 9.70
C GLY A 23 3.39 -9.39 9.93
N VAL A 24 3.17 -8.19 10.47
CA VAL A 24 4.21 -7.22 10.87
C VAL A 24 5.15 -7.83 11.91
N GLN A 25 6.44 -7.84 11.62
CA GLN A 25 7.47 -8.31 12.54
C GLN A 25 8.16 -7.14 13.24
N ARG A 26 8.55 -6.12 12.46
CA ARG A 26 9.32 -4.98 12.94
C ARG A 26 9.25 -3.81 11.98
N VAL A 27 9.25 -2.60 12.51
CA VAL A 27 9.56 -1.38 11.77
C VAL A 27 10.92 -0.86 12.20
N SER A 28 11.75 -0.48 11.24
CA SER A 28 13.07 0.08 11.52
C SER A 28 13.46 1.12 10.47
N GLU A 29 14.50 1.88 10.77
CA GLU A 29 15.16 2.71 9.76
C GLU A 29 15.76 1.84 8.66
N ARG A 30 15.76 2.36 7.44
CA ARG A 30 16.35 1.71 6.28
C ARG A 30 17.88 1.77 6.39
N ALA A 31 18.51 0.60 6.44
CA ALA A 31 19.96 0.50 6.38
C ALA A 31 20.50 1.02 5.02
N PRO A 32 21.62 1.77 5.00
CA PRO A 32 22.30 2.15 3.77
C PRO A 32 22.65 0.91 2.93
N GLY A 33 22.27 0.90 1.64
CA GLY A 33 22.51 -0.24 0.75
C GLY A 33 21.55 -1.43 0.95
N GLY A 34 20.58 -1.34 1.86
CA GLY A 34 19.57 -2.38 2.07
C GLY A 34 18.66 -2.55 0.85
N THR A 35 18.45 -3.81 0.44
CA THR A 35 17.48 -4.19 -0.58
C THR A 35 16.07 -4.13 0.00
N VAL A 36 15.14 -3.52 -0.73
CA VAL A 36 13.71 -3.53 -0.38
C VAL A 36 12.96 -4.37 -1.40
N ASP A 37 12.00 -5.16 -0.92
CA ASP A 37 11.05 -5.84 -1.79
C ASP A 37 10.08 -4.80 -2.39
N ARG A 38 9.53 -5.11 -3.57
CA ARG A 38 8.63 -4.19 -4.28
C ARG A 38 7.30 -4.11 -3.53
N GLY A 39 7.08 -3.01 -2.83
CA GLY A 39 5.87 -2.77 -2.06
C GLY A 39 6.01 -1.53 -1.18
N PHE A 40 4.88 -1.09 -0.66
CA PHE A 40 4.79 0.08 0.19
C PHE A 40 3.89 -0.15 1.40
N PHE A 41 4.17 0.54 2.50
CA PHE A 41 3.33 0.53 3.69
C PHE A 41 3.14 1.92 4.31
N ILE A 42 2.06 2.08 5.06
CA ILE A 42 1.80 3.23 5.93
C ILE A 42 1.41 2.72 7.33
N GLU A 43 1.78 3.47 8.36
CA GLU A 43 1.25 3.29 9.71
C GLU A 43 0.15 4.32 9.95
N LEU A 44 -1.03 3.85 10.33
CA LEU A 44 -2.16 4.71 10.68
C LEU A 44 -2.80 4.21 11.96
N ARG A 45 -2.67 5.00 13.03
CA ARG A 45 -3.27 4.74 14.35
C ARG A 45 -2.84 3.37 14.93
N GLY A 46 -1.57 3.02 14.80
CA GLY A 46 -1.01 1.77 15.32
C GLY A 46 -1.27 0.54 14.45
N HIS A 47 -1.90 0.70 13.30
CA HIS A 47 -2.12 -0.37 12.32
C HIS A 47 -1.26 -0.14 11.08
N TYR A 48 -0.74 -1.23 10.52
CA TYR A 48 0.07 -1.18 9.32
C TYR A 48 -0.74 -1.63 8.12
N TYR A 49 -0.88 -0.73 7.16
CA TYR A 49 -1.53 -1.00 5.88
C TYR A 49 -0.47 -1.01 4.80
N GLY A 50 -0.61 -1.86 3.80
CA GLY A 50 0.31 -1.82 2.69
C GLY A 50 -0.04 -2.74 1.56
N LEU A 51 0.89 -2.82 0.61
CA LEU A 51 0.78 -3.67 -0.56
C LEU A 51 2.17 -4.14 -0.96
N PHE A 52 2.31 -5.41 -1.31
CA PHE A 52 3.55 -5.97 -1.83
C PHE A 52 3.32 -6.78 -3.10
N ALA A 53 4.36 -6.84 -3.93
CA ALA A 53 4.36 -7.55 -5.20
C ALA A 53 4.54 -9.07 -5.01
N THR A 54 3.84 -9.86 -5.82
CA THR A 54 4.02 -11.31 -5.91
C THR A 54 4.00 -11.74 -7.39
N GLN A 55 4.26 -13.02 -7.66
CA GLN A 55 4.18 -13.55 -9.04
C GLN A 55 2.74 -13.58 -9.59
N VAL A 56 1.75 -13.64 -8.69
CA VAL A 56 0.32 -13.75 -9.07
C VAL A 56 -0.40 -12.40 -9.05
N GLY A 57 0.21 -11.36 -8.49
CA GLY A 57 -0.33 -10.01 -8.43
C GLY A 57 0.00 -9.27 -7.13
N PRO A 58 -0.49 -8.04 -6.97
CA PRO A 58 -0.36 -7.31 -5.72
C PRO A 58 -1.13 -7.97 -4.59
N VAL A 59 -0.54 -8.02 -3.40
CA VAL A 59 -1.21 -8.44 -2.16
C VAL A 59 -1.31 -7.26 -1.23
N ALA A 60 -2.53 -6.85 -0.92
CA ALA A 60 -2.84 -5.89 0.13
C ALA A 60 -2.71 -6.57 1.50
N PHE A 61 -2.24 -5.86 2.52
CA PHE A 61 -2.21 -6.35 3.89
C PHE A 61 -2.60 -5.30 4.93
N MET A 62 -3.20 -5.76 6.01
CA MET A 62 -3.41 -4.99 7.24
C MET A 62 -2.96 -5.85 8.42
N ASP A 63 -1.87 -5.45 9.08
CA ASP A 63 -1.22 -6.20 10.16
C ASP A 63 -0.92 -7.67 9.79
N ASP A 64 -1.71 -8.63 10.25
CA ASP A 64 -1.57 -10.05 9.94
C ASP A 64 -2.49 -10.56 8.82
N ARG A 65 -3.40 -9.71 8.34
CA ARG A 65 -4.38 -10.05 7.29
C ARG A 65 -3.89 -9.67 5.92
N GLN A 66 -4.29 -10.45 4.92
CA GLN A 66 -3.90 -10.27 3.53
C GLN A 66 -5.06 -10.53 2.56
N TRP A 67 -5.00 -9.82 1.43
CA TRP A 67 -5.94 -9.97 0.32
C TRP A 67 -5.18 -9.88 -1.00
N LEU A 68 -5.26 -10.94 -1.80
CA LEU A 68 -4.77 -10.90 -3.18
C LEU A 68 -5.66 -9.97 -4.00
N LEU A 69 -5.05 -8.97 -4.64
CA LEU A 69 -5.79 -8.05 -5.49
C LEU A 69 -5.84 -8.61 -6.91
N VAL A 70 -7.05 -8.97 -7.35
CA VAL A 70 -7.34 -9.38 -8.71
C VAL A 70 -8.07 -8.24 -9.39
N GLU A 71 -7.56 -7.75 -10.51
CA GLU A 71 -8.06 -6.56 -11.22
C GLU A 71 -9.57 -6.57 -11.47
N SER A 72 -10.13 -7.73 -11.83
CA SER A 72 -11.57 -7.90 -12.07
C SER A 72 -12.44 -8.01 -10.82
N ALA A 73 -11.84 -8.13 -9.64
CA ALA A 73 -12.51 -8.43 -8.37
C ALA A 73 -12.07 -7.50 -7.24
N VAL A 74 -11.52 -6.34 -7.57
CA VAL A 74 -11.14 -5.30 -6.60
C VAL A 74 -11.75 -3.97 -7.02
N SER A 75 -12.23 -3.22 -6.04
CA SER A 75 -12.68 -1.85 -6.23
C SER A 75 -12.30 -1.01 -5.03
N SER A 76 -12.29 0.31 -5.21
CA SER A 76 -12.05 1.23 -4.11
C SER A 76 -12.93 2.46 -4.23
N ASP A 77 -13.24 3.05 -3.08
CA ASP A 77 -13.93 4.34 -2.96
C ASP A 77 -13.08 5.28 -2.11
N LEU A 78 -12.99 6.54 -2.52
CA LEU A 78 -12.32 7.58 -1.78
C LEU A 78 -13.24 8.81 -1.68
N THR A 79 -13.71 9.07 -0.47
CA THR A 79 -14.65 10.16 -0.19
C THR A 79 -13.98 11.22 0.68
N ALA A 80 -13.99 12.48 0.24
CA ALA A 80 -13.61 13.62 1.08
C ALA A 80 -14.71 13.94 2.10
N LEU A 81 -14.34 14.14 3.36
CA LEU A 81 -15.26 14.45 4.46
C LEU A 81 -15.25 15.97 4.76
N PRO A 82 -16.36 16.54 5.29
CA PRO A 82 -16.47 17.99 5.53
C PRO A 82 -15.44 18.57 6.50
N ASP A 83 -14.88 17.75 7.37
CA ASP A 83 -13.87 18.19 8.35
C ASP A 83 -12.44 18.14 7.79
N GLY A 84 -12.25 17.80 6.51
CA GLY A 84 -10.94 17.70 5.87
C GLY A 84 -10.30 16.32 5.96
N ARG A 85 -10.94 15.35 6.63
CA ARG A 85 -10.54 13.94 6.56
C ARG A 85 -10.94 13.32 5.21
N LYS A 86 -10.35 12.18 4.90
CA LYS A 86 -10.74 11.30 3.80
C LYS A 86 -11.21 9.97 4.37
N ARG A 87 -12.22 9.36 3.75
CA ARG A 87 -12.63 7.97 3.97
C ARG A 87 -12.21 7.16 2.76
N PHE A 88 -11.41 6.12 2.99
CA PHE A 88 -11.00 5.18 1.96
C PHE A 88 -11.60 3.81 2.26
N VAL A 89 -12.17 3.17 1.25
CA VAL A 89 -12.69 1.81 1.31
C VAL A 89 -12.07 1.00 0.18
N LEU A 90 -11.46 -0.15 0.51
CA LEU A 90 -11.01 -1.14 -0.46
C LEU A 90 -11.89 -2.37 -0.32
N VAL A 91 -12.48 -2.81 -1.43
CA VAL A 91 -13.29 -4.02 -1.51
C VAL A 91 -12.57 -5.04 -2.37
N VAL A 92 -12.38 -6.24 -1.84
CA VAL A 92 -11.75 -7.38 -2.54
C VAL A 92 -12.71 -8.55 -2.52
N GLU A 93 -13.07 -9.05 -3.70
CA GLU A 93 -14.03 -10.16 -3.88
C GLU A 93 -15.36 -9.91 -3.14
N GLY A 94 -15.83 -8.65 -3.14
CA GLY A 94 -17.05 -8.23 -2.46
C GLY A 94 -16.92 -8.05 -0.94
N ASN A 95 -15.76 -8.29 -0.34
CA ASN A 95 -15.50 -8.10 1.08
C ASN A 95 -14.70 -6.82 1.33
N VAL A 96 -15.04 -6.10 2.40
CA VAL A 96 -14.28 -4.91 2.82
C VAL A 96 -12.92 -5.34 3.38
N ALA A 97 -11.85 -5.02 2.67
CA ALA A 97 -10.47 -5.27 3.08
C ALA A 97 -9.96 -4.12 3.95
N TYR A 98 -10.05 -2.88 3.44
CA TYR A 98 -9.76 -1.66 4.18
C TYR A 98 -11.00 -0.80 4.33
N GLU A 99 -11.21 -0.26 5.52
CA GLU A 99 -12.14 0.84 5.75
C GLU A 99 -11.49 1.80 6.76
N VAL A 100 -11.01 2.93 6.27
CA VAL A 100 -10.23 3.87 7.08
C VAL A 100 -10.74 5.28 6.91
N THR A 101 -10.72 6.04 8.00
CA THR A 101 -10.94 7.48 7.98
C THR A 101 -9.70 8.17 8.54
N TYR A 102 -9.05 8.98 7.72
CA TYR A 102 -7.72 9.52 8.00
C TYR A 102 -7.61 10.99 7.63
N TRP A 103 -6.66 11.68 8.26
CA TRP A 103 -6.23 13.00 7.80
C TRP A 103 -5.15 12.79 6.75
N PRO A 104 -5.30 13.31 5.53
CA PRO A 104 -4.24 13.21 4.54
C PRO A 104 -2.98 13.92 5.07
N PRO A 105 -1.79 13.32 4.94
CA PRO A 105 -0.55 13.97 5.31
C PRO A 105 -0.34 15.26 4.50
N MET A 106 0.18 16.30 5.14
CA MET A 106 0.46 17.59 4.47
C MET A 106 1.64 17.52 3.49
N VAL A 107 2.53 16.54 3.67
CA VAL A 107 3.73 16.30 2.86
C VAL A 107 3.82 14.81 2.59
N VAL A 108 3.84 14.45 1.31
CA VAL A 108 4.07 13.08 0.84
C VAL A 108 5.46 13.09 0.19
N VAL A 109 6.37 12.27 0.66
CA VAL A 109 7.64 12.09 -0.04
C VAL A 109 7.37 11.14 -1.21
N ASP A 110 7.52 11.64 -2.45
CA ASP A 110 7.35 10.79 -3.62
C ASP A 110 8.35 9.63 -3.59
N ASN A 111 7.80 8.43 -3.55
CA ASN A 111 8.56 7.19 -3.53
C ASN A 111 8.56 6.49 -4.90
N TRP A 112 7.86 7.04 -5.89
CA TRP A 112 7.64 6.42 -7.19
C TRP A 112 8.07 7.25 -8.41
N SER A 113 8.37 8.55 -8.30
CA SER A 113 8.75 9.29 -9.51
C SER A 113 9.83 10.36 -9.35
N ASP A 114 10.41 10.69 -10.51
CA ASP A 114 11.16 11.92 -10.74
C ASP A 114 10.21 13.13 -10.98
N ASP A 115 8.89 12.93 -10.94
CA ASP A 115 7.84 13.94 -11.06
C ASP A 115 7.29 14.34 -9.67
N GLU A 116 7.09 15.63 -9.45
CA GLU A 116 6.70 16.21 -8.15
C GLU A 116 5.22 15.94 -7.76
N CYS A 117 4.75 14.68 -7.77
CA CYS A 117 3.37 14.36 -7.41
C CYS A 117 3.24 13.94 -5.93
N MET A 118 2.74 14.86 -5.11
CA MET A 118 2.52 14.69 -3.67
C MET A 118 1.17 13.97 -3.41
N ILE A 119 1.10 12.64 -3.47
CA ILE A 119 -0.14 11.87 -3.28
C ILE A 119 -0.06 10.90 -2.09
N ASP A 120 -1.02 10.93 -1.16
CA ASP A 120 -1.01 10.04 0.02
C ASP A 120 -1.30 8.56 -0.33
N PHE A 121 -0.87 7.63 0.52
CA PHE A 121 -0.96 6.18 0.28
C PHE A 121 -2.35 5.69 -0.17
N PHE A 122 -3.43 6.14 0.47
CA PHE A 122 -4.77 5.65 0.13
C PHE A 122 -5.31 6.31 -1.14
N SER A 123 -4.94 7.56 -1.42
CA SER A 123 -5.25 8.22 -2.69
C SER A 123 -4.49 7.57 -3.84
N TRP A 124 -3.22 7.24 -3.61
CA TRP A 124 -2.38 6.48 -4.51
C TRP A 124 -2.97 5.10 -4.84
N LEU A 125 -3.39 4.37 -3.81
CA LEU A 125 -4.02 3.07 -3.98
C LEU A 125 -5.35 3.19 -4.72
N HIS A 126 -6.16 4.21 -4.40
CA HIS A 126 -7.41 4.50 -5.09
C HIS A 126 -7.17 4.75 -6.59
N GLU A 127 -6.21 5.60 -6.93
CA GLU A 127 -5.86 5.88 -8.31
C GLU A 127 -5.42 4.62 -9.04
N GLY A 128 -4.55 3.81 -8.43
CA GLY A 128 -4.05 2.57 -9.03
C GLY A 128 -5.12 1.47 -9.21
N VAL A 129 -6.15 1.45 -8.37
CA VAL A 129 -7.25 0.47 -8.43
C VAL A 129 -8.38 0.93 -9.35
N THR A 130 -8.71 2.22 -9.35
CA THR A 130 -9.98 2.73 -9.92
C THR A 130 -9.77 3.67 -11.10
N ILE A 131 -8.71 4.48 -11.10
CA ILE A 131 -8.54 5.57 -12.07
C ILE A 131 -7.55 5.18 -13.16
N ASP A 132 -6.54 4.34 -12.86
CA ASP A 132 -5.51 3.91 -13.81
C ASP A 132 -6.08 2.95 -14.86
N PRO A 133 -6.37 3.42 -16.09
CA PRO A 133 -6.96 2.60 -17.12
C PRO A 133 -5.92 1.68 -17.79
N LYS A 134 -4.65 1.72 -17.35
CA LYS A 134 -3.53 0.94 -17.92
C LYS A 134 -3.06 -0.20 -17.03
N GLY A 135 -3.65 -0.40 -15.84
CA GLY A 135 -3.29 -1.49 -14.94
C GLY A 135 -1.81 -1.44 -14.50
N LYS A 136 -1.22 -0.25 -14.35
CA LYS A 136 0.18 -0.09 -13.90
C LYS A 136 0.37 -0.62 -12.49
N LEU A 137 -0.63 -0.49 -11.61
CA LEU A 137 -0.56 -1.09 -10.27
C LEU A 137 -0.36 -2.61 -10.36
N PHE A 138 -1.20 -3.31 -11.13
CA PHE A 138 -1.16 -4.77 -11.27
C PHE A 138 0.07 -5.25 -12.04
N SER A 139 0.41 -4.59 -13.15
CA SER A 139 1.57 -4.96 -13.95
C SER A 139 2.90 -4.68 -13.23
N TYR A 140 3.01 -3.56 -12.50
CA TYR A 140 4.19 -3.26 -11.69
C TYR A 140 4.33 -4.24 -10.53
N HIS A 141 3.25 -4.63 -9.87
CA HIS A 141 3.31 -5.54 -8.71
C HIS A 141 3.27 -7.03 -9.09
N ARG A 142 3.30 -7.36 -10.38
CA ARG A 142 3.51 -8.73 -10.86
C ARG A 142 5.00 -8.99 -11.08
N LEU A 143 5.59 -9.82 -10.22
CA LEU A 143 6.99 -10.21 -10.35
C LEU A 143 7.18 -11.19 -11.52
N PRO A 144 8.33 -11.15 -12.21
CA PRO A 144 8.67 -12.17 -13.20
C PRO A 144 8.71 -13.57 -12.55
N ALA A 145 8.39 -14.59 -13.35
CA ALA A 145 8.41 -15.99 -12.95
C ALA A 145 9.83 -16.49 -12.67
#